data_AF-A0A256G244-F1
#
_entry.id   AF-A0A256G244-F1
#
_cell.length_a   1.000
_cell.length_b   1.000
_cell.length_c   1.000
_cell.angle_alpha   90.00
_cell.angle_beta   90.00
_cell.angle_gamma   90.00
#
_symmetry.space_group_name_H-M   'P 1'
#
loop_
_entity.id
_entity.type
_entity.pdbx_description
1 polymer ?
#
loop_
_entity_poly.entity_id
_entity_poly.type
_entity_poly.pdbx_seq_one_letter_code
_entity_poly.pdbx_strand_id
1 'polypeptide(L)'
;MDIRINSLLAGKIAPLGARQAPSAIDKKAVSGPVRLLRDGLECDEQGDRKVHGGPEKAVHHYPHDHYALWREDVGDHPHLDATGAFGENISTTGLTEHNVAIGDRFRLGTAVVEVSQGRQPCWKLNARFDIPDMAMRVQKTGRTGWYYRVLEEGVVSDNYTMQLVERLSPEWTLHRVWHLLYVDMLNYDELALMAEVPHLADGWKRYAVRRLENRKVEDWSSRLEGK
;
A
#
# COMPACT_ATOMS: atom_id res chain seq x y z
N MET A 1 12.53 17.14 -5.57
CA MET A 1 13.25 16.87 -4.31
C MET A 1 13.53 15.39 -4.28
N ASP A 2 14.74 15.02 -3.88
CA ASP A 2 15.12 13.61 -3.74
C ASP A 2 14.67 13.11 -2.37
N ILE A 3 13.86 12.05 -2.36
CA ILE A 3 13.37 11.40 -1.15
C ILE A 3 14.29 10.20 -0.88
N ARG A 4 14.90 10.15 0.31
CA ARG A 4 15.70 9.01 0.72
C ARG A 4 14.80 7.80 1.01
N ILE A 5 15.24 6.62 0.56
CA ILE A 5 14.64 5.34 0.98
C ILE A 5 15.22 4.99 2.35
N ASN A 6 14.36 4.83 3.35
CA ASN A 6 14.78 4.42 4.69
C ASN A 6 15.13 2.93 4.69
N SER A 7 14.35 2.13 3.97
CA SER A 7 14.60 0.69 3.80
C SER A 7 13.94 0.15 2.54
N LEU A 8 14.66 -0.75 1.87
CA LEU A 8 14.16 -1.64 0.83
C LEU A 8 13.95 -3.03 1.46
N LEU A 9 12.78 -3.62 1.25
CA LEU A 9 12.32 -4.80 1.98
C LEU A 9 11.75 -5.84 1.02
N ALA A 10 12.09 -7.10 1.26
CA ALA A 10 11.55 -8.25 0.54
C ALA A 10 11.30 -9.43 1.49
N GLY A 11 10.39 -10.31 1.14
CA GLY A 11 10.00 -11.44 1.98
C GLY A 11 9.61 -12.65 1.15
N LYS A 12 9.71 -13.80 1.78
CA LYS A 12 9.29 -15.10 1.25
C LYS A 12 7.98 -15.53 1.87
N ILE A 13 7.21 -16.33 1.15
CA ILE A 13 5.96 -16.87 1.68
C ILE A 13 6.28 -17.82 2.84
N ALA A 14 5.71 -17.53 4.00
CA ALA A 14 5.77 -18.35 5.19
C ALA A 14 4.37 -18.45 5.83
N PRO A 15 4.11 -19.49 6.65
CA PRO A 15 2.89 -19.57 7.44
C PRO A 15 2.77 -18.41 8.43
N LEU A 16 1.59 -17.79 8.52
CA LEU A 16 1.30 -16.66 9.40
C LEU A 16 0.22 -17.00 10.43
N GLY A 17 0.51 -16.69 11.70
CA GLY A 17 -0.42 -16.80 12.82
C GLY A 17 -0.91 -18.22 13.11
N ALA A 18 -1.91 -18.32 13.99
CA ALA A 18 -2.48 -19.62 14.39
C ALA A 18 -3.08 -20.41 13.21
N ARG A 19 -3.55 -19.73 12.16
CA ARG A 19 -4.15 -20.35 10.97
C ARG A 19 -3.13 -20.86 9.95
N GLN A 20 -1.83 -20.60 10.16
CA GLN A 20 -0.75 -21.00 9.23
C GLN A 20 -1.00 -20.51 7.78
N ALA A 21 -1.66 -19.36 7.62
CA ALA A 21 -2.03 -18.89 6.29
C ALA A 21 -0.79 -18.41 5.53
N PRO A 22 -0.64 -18.73 4.23
CA PRO A 22 0.54 -18.32 3.47
C PRO A 22 0.60 -16.79 3.33
N SER A 23 1.73 -16.21 3.71
CA SER A 23 1.97 -14.77 3.64
C SER A 23 3.44 -14.43 3.51
N ALA A 24 3.74 -13.41 2.70
CA ALA A 24 5.07 -12.79 2.62
C ALA A 24 5.10 -11.42 3.33
N ILE A 25 4.23 -11.22 4.34
CA ILE A 25 4.12 -9.96 5.09
C ILE A 25 5.35 -9.69 5.95
N ASP A 26 6.06 -10.73 6.38
CA ASP A 26 7.27 -10.58 7.20
C ASP A 26 8.50 -10.33 6.33
N LYS A 27 8.53 -9.14 5.71
CA LYS A 27 9.64 -8.72 4.85
C LYS A 27 10.84 -8.28 5.69
N LYS A 28 12.04 -8.57 5.19
CA LYS A 28 13.33 -8.22 5.80
C LYS A 28 14.09 -7.25 4.91
N ALA A 29 14.97 -6.47 5.52
CA ALA A 29 15.77 -5.48 4.81
C ALA A 29 16.65 -6.16 3.76
N VAL A 30 16.71 -5.56 2.58
CA VAL A 30 17.56 -6.02 1.48
C VAL A 30 18.63 -4.97 1.25
N SER A 31 19.88 -5.40 1.29
CA SER A 31 21.03 -4.53 1.05
C SER A 31 21.56 -4.70 -0.36
N GLY A 32 21.92 -3.59 -0.99
CA GLY A 32 22.51 -3.58 -2.32
C GLY A 32 21.48 -3.54 -3.47
N PRO A 33 21.96 -3.64 -4.72
CA PRO A 33 21.13 -3.54 -5.91
C PRO A 33 20.26 -4.78 -6.13
N VAL A 34 19.00 -4.55 -6.47
CA VAL A 34 17.97 -5.58 -6.76
C VAL A 34 17.21 -5.19 -8.02
N ARG A 35 16.86 -6.14 -8.87
CA ARG A 35 15.97 -5.86 -10.01
C ARG A 35 14.54 -5.63 -9.55
N LEU A 36 13.96 -4.54 -10.04
CA LEU A 36 12.52 -4.26 -9.98
C LEU A 36 11.90 -4.61 -11.33
N LEU A 37 11.09 -5.67 -11.32
CA LEU A 37 10.38 -6.21 -12.48
C LEU A 37 8.95 -5.70 -12.52
N ARG A 38 8.22 -5.94 -13.63
CA ARG A 38 6.81 -5.56 -13.76
C ARG A 38 5.92 -6.05 -12.63
N ASP A 39 6.22 -7.23 -12.08
CA ASP A 39 5.44 -7.87 -11.02
C ASP A 39 5.98 -7.65 -9.60
N GLY A 40 7.10 -6.92 -9.43
CA GLY A 40 7.71 -6.64 -8.12
C GLY A 40 9.22 -6.85 -8.08
N LEU A 41 9.80 -6.80 -6.89
CA LEU A 41 11.24 -7.04 -6.67
C LEU A 41 11.56 -8.53 -6.92
N GLU A 42 12.66 -8.82 -7.60
CA GLU A 42 13.02 -10.21 -7.96
C GLU A 42 13.23 -11.14 -6.75
N CYS A 43 13.60 -10.57 -5.60
CA CYS A 43 13.80 -11.32 -4.36
C CYS A 43 12.53 -11.40 -3.49
N ASP A 44 11.43 -10.75 -3.90
CA ASP A 44 10.18 -10.67 -3.14
C ASP A 44 9.12 -11.65 -3.67
N GLU A 45 8.30 -12.17 -2.75
CA GLU A 45 7.17 -13.02 -3.09
C GLU A 45 5.83 -12.39 -2.70
N GLN A 46 4.80 -12.76 -3.46
CA GLN A 46 3.42 -12.34 -3.25
C GLN A 46 2.56 -13.57 -2.94
N GLY A 47 2.13 -13.71 -1.67
CA GLY A 47 1.38 -14.89 -1.21
C GLY A 47 0.03 -15.12 -1.88
N ASP A 48 -0.55 -14.09 -2.50
CA ASP A 48 -1.74 -14.19 -3.35
C ASP A 48 -1.67 -13.13 -4.44
N ARG A 49 -1.47 -13.53 -5.70
CA ARG A 49 -1.35 -12.59 -6.82
C ARG A 49 -2.70 -11.99 -7.28
N LYS A 50 -3.84 -12.58 -6.90
CA LYS A 50 -5.17 -12.03 -7.20
C LYS A 50 -5.54 -10.91 -6.23
N VAL A 51 -5.22 -11.11 -4.94
CA VAL A 51 -5.63 -10.19 -3.88
C VAL A 51 -4.52 -9.22 -3.46
N HIS A 52 -3.28 -9.72 -3.34
CA HIS A 52 -2.15 -9.02 -2.72
C HIS A 52 -0.97 -8.79 -3.67
N GLY A 53 -1.18 -8.91 -4.98
CA GLY A 53 -0.12 -8.80 -5.96
C GLY A 53 -0.61 -8.44 -7.36
N GLY A 54 0.22 -8.77 -8.34
CA GLY A 54 0.01 -8.43 -9.75
C GLY A 54 0.55 -7.05 -10.13
N PRO A 55 0.48 -6.68 -11.42
CA PRO A 55 1.14 -5.47 -11.95
C PRO A 55 0.69 -4.17 -11.29
N GLU A 56 -0.57 -4.10 -10.85
CA GLU A 56 -1.15 -2.95 -10.15
C GLU A 56 -0.70 -2.84 -8.68
N LYS A 57 -0.05 -3.87 -8.14
CA LYS A 57 0.36 -3.98 -6.74
C LYS A 57 1.79 -4.50 -6.62
N ALA A 58 2.65 -4.16 -7.59
CA ALA A 58 4.00 -4.69 -7.72
C ALA A 58 4.89 -4.32 -6.52
N VAL A 59 4.73 -3.09 -6.00
CA VAL A 59 5.54 -2.58 -4.88
C VAL A 59 4.64 -1.91 -3.85
N HIS A 60 4.72 -2.36 -2.59
CA HIS A 60 4.01 -1.74 -1.47
C HIS A 60 4.89 -0.68 -0.80
N HIS A 61 4.36 0.51 -0.58
CA HIS A 61 5.01 1.62 0.10
C HIS A 61 4.27 1.93 1.40
N TYR A 62 5.02 2.09 2.49
CA TYR A 62 4.44 2.53 3.76
C TYR A 62 5.26 3.66 4.40
N PRO A 63 4.63 4.82 4.73
CA PRO A 63 5.31 5.93 5.36
C PRO A 63 5.89 5.54 6.72
N HIS A 64 7.18 5.80 6.92
CA HIS A 64 7.80 5.65 8.23
C HIS A 64 7.24 6.65 9.25
N ASP A 65 6.74 7.80 8.77
CA ASP A 65 6.08 8.84 9.57
C ASP A 65 4.98 8.29 10.48
N HIS A 66 4.32 7.20 10.07
CA HIS A 66 3.22 6.60 10.82
C HIS A 66 3.67 5.72 12.00
N TYR A 67 4.94 5.31 12.05
CA TYR A 67 5.41 4.35 13.06
C TYR A 67 5.31 4.90 14.49
N ALA A 68 5.65 6.18 14.70
CA ALA A 68 5.52 6.83 16.00
C ALA A 68 4.04 6.89 16.46
N LEU A 69 3.14 7.26 15.54
CA LEU A 69 1.71 7.32 15.82
C LEU A 69 1.13 5.93 16.13
N TRP A 70 1.65 4.86 15.51
CA TRP A 70 1.24 3.51 15.87
C TRP A 70 1.71 3.11 17.27
N ARG A 71 2.91 3.52 17.70
CA ARG A 71 3.35 3.28 19.09
C ARG A 71 2.43 3.99 20.09
N GLU A 72 1.94 5.18 19.76
CA GLU A 72 0.93 5.88 20.57
C GLU A 72 -0.40 5.10 20.62
N ASP A 73 -0.85 4.57 19.48
CA ASP A 73 -2.16 3.90 19.36
C ASP A 73 -2.20 2.47 19.91
N VAL A 74 -1.09 1.71 19.83
CA VAL A 74 -1.04 0.28 20.21
C VAL A 74 0.00 -0.05 21.28
N GLY A 75 0.76 0.94 21.74
CA GLY A 75 1.87 0.76 22.69
C GLY A 75 3.15 0.26 22.03
N ASP A 76 4.17 0.03 22.86
CA ASP A 76 5.42 -0.58 22.39
C ASP A 76 5.16 -1.99 21.86
N HIS A 77 5.62 -2.24 20.63
CA HIS A 77 5.41 -3.50 19.95
C HIS A 77 6.67 -3.88 19.15
N PRO A 78 7.20 -5.12 19.24
CA PRO A 78 8.43 -5.51 18.57
C PRO A 78 8.44 -5.28 17.06
N HIS A 79 7.28 -5.43 16.41
CA HIS A 79 7.15 -5.15 14.98
C HIS A 79 7.33 -3.68 14.60
N LEU A 80 7.19 -2.74 15.53
CA LEU A 80 7.38 -1.31 15.26
C LEU A 80 8.85 -0.88 15.44
N ASP A 81 9.73 -1.75 15.92
CA ASP A 81 11.16 -1.47 16.16
C ASP A 81 12.01 -1.41 14.90
N ALA A 82 11.48 -1.92 13.78
CA ALA A 82 12.08 -1.82 12.47
C ALA A 82 11.01 -1.63 11.39
N THR A 83 11.43 -1.12 10.23
CA THR A 83 10.58 -1.08 9.03
C THR A 83 10.17 -2.48 8.59
N GLY A 84 9.07 -2.60 7.85
CA GLY A 84 8.48 -3.87 7.40
C GLY A 84 7.34 -4.35 8.29
N ALA A 85 6.91 -3.57 9.28
CA ALA A 85 5.81 -3.91 10.18
C ALA A 85 4.50 -4.14 9.41
N PHE A 86 4.29 -3.40 8.32
CA PHE A 86 3.06 -3.44 7.52
C PHE A 86 3.21 -4.23 6.22
N GLY A 87 4.36 -4.90 6.03
CA GLY A 87 4.68 -5.70 4.84
C GLY A 87 5.02 -4.87 3.62
N GLU A 88 5.51 -3.64 3.82
CA GLU A 88 6.00 -2.75 2.78
C GLU A 88 7.31 -3.22 2.17
N ASN A 89 7.49 -2.93 0.89
CA ASN A 89 8.74 -3.07 0.17
C ASN A 89 9.60 -1.82 0.28
N ILE A 90 8.95 -0.65 0.39
CA ILE A 90 9.62 0.65 0.47
C ILE A 90 9.08 1.37 1.70
N SER A 91 10.00 1.90 2.50
CA SER A 91 9.71 2.85 3.57
C SER A 91 10.47 4.15 3.35
N THR A 92 9.80 5.29 3.49
CA THR A 92 10.40 6.63 3.40
C THR A 92 9.84 7.54 4.49
N THR A 93 10.41 8.73 4.63
CA THR A 93 9.89 9.81 5.47
C THR A 93 9.48 11.00 4.62
N GLY A 94 8.38 11.68 4.99
CA GLY A 94 7.89 12.89 4.32
C GLY A 94 6.98 12.66 3.11
N LEU A 95 6.77 11.40 2.71
CA LEU A 95 5.69 11.02 1.78
C LEU A 95 4.58 10.36 2.58
N THR A 96 3.37 10.89 2.45
CA THR A 96 2.18 10.36 3.12
C THR A 96 0.99 10.37 2.17
N GLU A 97 -0.10 9.74 2.58
CA GLU A 97 -1.33 9.68 1.81
C GLU A 97 -1.91 11.07 1.49
N HIS A 98 -1.54 12.10 2.27
CA HIS A 98 -1.99 13.48 2.06
C HIS A 98 -1.27 14.19 0.91
N ASN A 99 -0.01 13.83 0.60
CA ASN A 99 0.79 14.54 -0.40
C ASN A 99 1.15 13.68 -1.62
N VAL A 100 0.90 12.38 -1.58
CA VAL A 100 1.01 11.46 -2.72
C VAL A 100 -0.36 11.23 -3.36
N ALA A 101 -0.40 11.28 -4.69
CA ALA A 101 -1.62 11.16 -5.48
C ALA A 101 -1.56 10.00 -6.48
N ILE A 102 -2.75 9.55 -6.90
CA ILE A 102 -2.90 8.56 -7.96
C ILE A 102 -2.23 9.08 -9.23
N GLY A 103 -1.46 8.22 -9.90
CA GLY A 103 -0.72 8.58 -11.11
C GLY A 103 0.55 9.40 -10.86
N ASP A 104 0.92 9.72 -9.61
CA ASP A 104 2.25 10.25 -9.34
C ASP A 104 3.30 9.23 -9.79
N ARG A 105 4.26 9.68 -10.60
CA ARG A 105 5.36 8.84 -11.10
C ARG A 105 6.65 9.20 -10.41
N PHE A 106 7.34 8.18 -9.95
CA PHE A 106 8.62 8.31 -9.30
C PHE A 106 9.70 7.56 -10.09
N ARG A 107 10.83 8.23 -10.27
CA ARG A 107 12.08 7.54 -10.60
C ARG A 107 12.65 6.95 -9.33
N LEU A 108 12.92 5.65 -9.36
CA LEU A 108 13.43 4.86 -8.24
C LEU A 108 14.66 4.11 -8.73
N GLY A 109 15.86 4.63 -8.44
CA GLY A 109 17.07 4.16 -9.12
C GLY A 109 16.95 4.32 -10.63
N THR A 110 17.04 3.21 -11.37
CA THR A 110 16.84 3.22 -12.84
C THR A 110 15.43 2.82 -13.27
N ALA A 111 14.54 2.50 -12.34
CA ALA A 111 13.15 2.14 -12.62
C ALA A 111 12.23 3.36 -12.59
N VAL A 112 11.06 3.25 -13.25
CA VAL A 112 9.96 4.22 -13.14
C VAL A 112 8.72 3.49 -12.62
N VAL A 113 8.17 4.02 -11.53
CA VAL A 113 6.99 3.46 -10.84
C VAL A 113 5.88 4.51 -10.77
N GLU A 114 4.62 4.07 -10.83
CA GLU A 114 3.44 4.95 -10.83
C GLU A 114 2.48 4.53 -9.72
N VAL A 115 1.99 5.49 -8.93
CA VAL A 115 1.02 5.22 -7.85
C VAL A 115 -0.28 4.73 -8.48
N SER A 116 -0.67 3.50 -8.16
CA SER A 116 -1.80 2.83 -8.79
C SER A 116 -3.08 2.91 -7.96
N GLN A 117 -2.93 2.76 -6.65
CA GLN A 117 -4.03 2.66 -5.69
C GLN A 117 -3.50 2.72 -4.25
N GLY A 118 -4.39 3.05 -3.31
CA GLY A 118 -4.13 2.84 -1.88
C GLY A 118 -3.98 1.35 -1.53
N ARG A 119 -3.50 1.07 -0.32
CA ARG A 119 -3.44 -0.29 0.20
C ARG A 119 -4.66 -0.57 1.07
N GLN A 120 -5.37 -1.66 0.78
CA GLN A 120 -6.45 -2.12 1.64
C GLN A 120 -5.88 -3.03 2.73
N PRO A 121 -5.99 -2.68 4.03
CA PRO A 121 -5.55 -3.58 5.09
C PRO A 121 -6.37 -4.87 5.11
N CYS A 122 -5.77 -5.97 5.55
CA CYS A 122 -6.46 -7.25 5.68
C CYS A 122 -6.11 -7.90 7.02
N TRP A 123 -6.91 -8.90 7.40
CA TRP A 123 -6.81 -9.63 8.67
C TRP A 123 -5.42 -10.21 8.97
N LYS A 124 -4.55 -10.37 7.97
CA LYS A 124 -3.15 -10.78 8.18
C LYS A 124 -2.38 -9.78 9.06
N LEU A 125 -2.76 -8.51 9.08
CA LEU A 125 -2.22 -7.55 10.06
C LEU A 125 -2.62 -7.90 11.49
N ASN A 126 -3.86 -8.35 11.71
CA ASN A 126 -4.32 -8.74 13.03
C ASN A 126 -3.47 -9.91 13.54
N ALA A 127 -3.22 -10.90 12.67
CA ALA A 127 -2.37 -12.04 12.99
C ALA A 127 -0.89 -11.66 13.18
N ARG A 128 -0.37 -10.68 12.43
CA ARG A 128 1.02 -10.22 12.57
C ARG A 128 1.23 -9.48 13.88
N PHE A 129 0.37 -8.52 14.20
CA PHE A 129 0.50 -7.70 15.41
C PHE A 129 -0.06 -8.36 16.67
N ASP A 130 -0.68 -9.54 16.55
CA ASP A 130 -1.47 -10.15 17.63
C ASP A 130 -2.51 -9.18 18.26
N ILE A 131 -3.07 -8.31 17.41
CA ILE A 131 -4.08 -7.30 17.78
C ILE A 131 -5.32 -7.56 16.92
N PRO A 132 -6.45 -8.04 17.51
CA PRO A 132 -7.61 -8.53 16.76
C PRO A 132 -8.22 -7.54 15.76
N ASP A 133 -8.08 -6.24 15.99
CA ASP A 133 -8.67 -5.17 15.18
C ASP A 133 -7.63 -4.32 14.43
N MET A 134 -6.37 -4.76 14.32
CA MET A 134 -5.30 -3.96 13.71
C MET A 134 -5.61 -3.51 12.28
N ALA A 135 -6.13 -4.40 11.44
CA ALA A 135 -6.53 -4.09 10.07
C ALA A 135 -7.65 -3.03 10.03
N MET A 136 -8.59 -3.10 10.97
CA MET A 136 -9.66 -2.11 11.09
C MET A 136 -9.09 -0.76 11.52
N ARG A 137 -8.16 -0.72 12.49
CA ARG A 137 -7.49 0.52 12.91
C ARG A 137 -6.76 1.17 11.74
N VAL A 138 -5.96 0.40 10.99
CA VAL A 138 -5.26 0.88 9.79
C VAL A 138 -6.23 1.46 8.76
N GLN A 139 -7.40 0.83 8.57
CA GLN A 139 -8.42 1.37 7.68
C GLN A 139 -9.04 2.65 8.22
N LYS A 140 -9.33 2.73 9.52
CA LYS A 140 -10.00 3.88 10.13
C LYS A 140 -9.11 5.11 10.22
N THR A 141 -7.80 4.95 10.34
CA THR A 141 -6.86 6.08 10.44
C THR A 141 -6.40 6.61 9.09
N GLY A 142 -6.59 5.85 8.01
CA GLY A 142 -6.08 6.20 6.68
C GLY A 142 -4.57 6.00 6.50
N ARG A 143 -3.85 5.61 7.56
CA ARG A 143 -2.41 5.29 7.58
C ARG A 143 -2.16 3.93 6.93
N THR A 144 -2.48 3.82 5.66
CA THR A 144 -2.64 2.57 4.93
C THR A 144 -1.43 2.21 4.10
N GLY A 145 -0.65 3.20 3.65
CA GLY A 145 0.30 3.04 2.56
C GLY A 145 -0.39 2.87 1.20
N TRP A 146 0.39 2.58 0.17
CA TRP A 146 -0.10 2.46 -1.20
C TRP A 146 0.73 1.52 -2.04
N TYR A 147 0.24 1.27 -3.25
CA TYR A 147 0.94 0.46 -4.21
C TYR A 147 1.42 1.28 -5.40
N TYR A 148 2.50 0.78 -5.99
CA TYR A 148 2.93 1.18 -7.32
C TYR A 148 2.74 0.06 -8.33
N ARG A 149 2.44 0.46 -9.56
CA ARG A 149 2.74 -0.32 -10.77
C ARG A 149 4.10 0.07 -11.34
N VAL A 150 4.78 -0.85 -12.03
CA VAL A 150 6.09 -0.59 -12.63
C VAL A 150 5.93 -0.31 -14.12
N LEU A 151 6.27 0.92 -14.53
CA LEU A 151 6.21 1.35 -15.93
C LEU A 151 7.46 0.93 -16.68
N GLU A 152 8.62 1.16 -16.08
CA GLU A 152 9.94 0.80 -16.58
C GLU A 152 10.66 -0.06 -15.54
N GLU A 153 11.05 -1.27 -15.94
CA GLU A 153 11.88 -2.14 -15.09
C GLU A 153 13.27 -1.54 -14.91
N GLY A 154 13.92 -1.86 -13.80
CA GLY A 154 15.24 -1.32 -13.51
C GLY A 154 15.89 -1.95 -12.30
N VAL A 155 16.85 -1.23 -11.74
CA VAL A 155 17.60 -1.62 -10.54
C VAL A 155 17.34 -0.59 -9.45
N VAL A 156 17.01 -1.09 -8.27
CA VAL A 156 16.74 -0.32 -7.06
C VAL A 156 17.68 -0.77 -5.94
N SER A 157 17.97 0.10 -4.99
CA SER A 157 18.83 -0.21 -3.84
C SER A 157 18.38 0.62 -2.64
N ASP A 158 18.68 0.12 -1.44
CA ASP A 158 18.54 0.83 -0.17
C ASP A 158 19.35 2.13 -0.07
N ASN A 159 20.40 2.28 -0.90
CA ASN A 159 21.21 3.50 -0.97
C ASN A 159 20.71 4.52 -2.02
N TYR A 160 19.63 4.21 -2.73
CA TYR A 160 19.09 5.09 -3.77
C TYR A 160 18.03 6.05 -3.22
N THR A 161 17.76 7.09 -4.00
CA THR A 161 16.68 8.04 -3.76
C THR A 161 15.51 7.76 -4.69
N MET A 162 14.37 8.30 -4.30
CA MET A 162 13.15 8.34 -5.09
C MET A 162 12.86 9.79 -5.46
N GLN A 163 12.60 10.06 -6.73
CA GLN A 163 12.35 11.42 -7.23
C GLN A 163 10.99 11.45 -7.93
N LEU A 164 10.11 12.34 -7.51
CA LEU A 164 8.86 12.60 -8.23
C LEU A 164 9.20 13.23 -9.59
N VAL A 165 8.84 12.57 -10.68
CA VAL A 165 9.12 13.01 -12.05
C VAL A 165 7.88 13.50 -12.78
N GLU A 166 6.69 13.06 -12.38
CA GLU A 166 5.43 13.47 -13.01
C GLU A 166 4.26 13.36 -12.01
N ARG A 167 3.28 14.26 -12.13
CA ARG A 167 2.02 14.22 -11.37
C ARG A 167 0.85 14.27 -12.32
N LEU A 168 0.11 13.17 -12.45
CA LEU A 168 -0.95 13.05 -13.46
C LEU A 168 -2.34 13.39 -12.94
N SER A 169 -2.62 13.14 -11.66
CA SER A 169 -3.90 13.45 -11.03
C SER A 169 -3.70 14.03 -9.62
N PRO A 170 -3.00 15.18 -9.49
CA PRO A 170 -2.59 15.74 -8.20
C PRO A 170 -3.75 16.02 -7.22
N GLU A 171 -4.96 16.21 -7.73
CA GLU A 171 -6.20 16.39 -6.98
C GLU A 171 -6.75 15.08 -6.35
N TRP A 172 -6.26 13.92 -6.80
CA TRP A 172 -6.61 12.60 -6.28
C TRP A 172 -5.54 12.05 -5.36
N THR A 173 -5.33 12.76 -4.24
CA THR A 173 -4.47 12.26 -3.16
C THR A 173 -4.99 10.93 -2.64
N LEU A 174 -4.08 10.06 -2.18
CA LEU A 174 -4.45 8.78 -1.57
C LEU A 174 -5.38 8.97 -0.38
N HIS A 175 -5.20 10.05 0.39
CA HIS A 175 -6.10 10.45 1.47
C HIS A 175 -7.51 10.76 0.97
N ARG A 176 -7.67 11.50 -0.15
CA ARG A 176 -9.00 11.76 -0.74
C ARG A 176 -9.68 10.45 -1.15
N VAL A 177 -8.95 9.55 -1.81
CA VAL A 177 -9.48 8.24 -2.21
C VAL A 177 -9.88 7.42 -0.99
N TRP A 178 -9.05 7.40 0.06
CA TRP A 178 -9.35 6.74 1.33
C TRP A 178 -10.62 7.31 1.98
N HIS A 179 -10.71 8.63 2.09
CA HIS A 179 -11.86 9.30 2.70
C HIS A 179 -13.16 8.94 1.97
N LEU A 180 -13.15 8.99 0.64
CA LEU A 180 -14.29 8.60 -0.19
C LEU A 180 -14.68 7.12 -0.01
N LEU A 181 -13.70 6.21 0.11
CA LEU A 181 -14.03 4.79 0.21
C LEU A 181 -14.43 4.31 1.61
N TYR A 182 -14.01 5.00 2.67
CA TYR A 182 -14.16 4.50 4.05
C TYR A 182 -14.79 5.48 5.05
N VAL A 183 -14.96 6.76 4.69
CA VAL A 183 -15.56 7.79 5.54
C VAL A 183 -16.84 8.33 4.91
N ASP A 184 -16.74 8.92 3.72
CA ASP A 184 -17.86 9.52 2.98
C ASP A 184 -18.36 8.60 1.85
N MET A 185 -18.78 7.40 2.24
CA MET A 185 -18.83 6.23 1.37
C MET A 185 -19.86 6.26 0.24
N LEU A 186 -20.84 7.16 0.31
CA LEU A 186 -21.95 7.27 -0.65
C LEU A 186 -22.07 8.71 -1.20
N ASN A 187 -20.99 9.48 -1.18
CA ASN A 187 -20.92 10.75 -1.89
C ASN A 187 -20.89 10.49 -3.41
N TYR A 188 -22.07 10.48 -4.02
CA TYR A 188 -22.24 10.08 -5.41
C TYR A 188 -21.50 10.99 -6.40
N ASP A 189 -21.39 12.28 -6.10
CA ASP A 189 -20.67 13.23 -6.97
C ASP A 189 -19.17 12.89 -6.99
N GLU A 190 -18.57 12.67 -5.81
CA GLU A 190 -17.16 12.26 -5.72
C GLU A 190 -16.92 10.85 -6.28
N LEU A 191 -17.86 9.91 -6.09
CA LEU A 191 -17.76 8.57 -6.68
C LEU A 191 -17.79 8.63 -8.22
N ALA A 192 -18.63 9.48 -8.81
CA ALA A 192 -18.68 9.67 -10.26
C ALA A 192 -17.33 10.21 -10.79
N LEU A 193 -16.72 11.16 -10.09
CA LEU A 193 -15.39 11.66 -10.46
C LEU A 193 -14.31 10.58 -10.28
N MET A 194 -14.34 9.81 -9.18
CA MET A 194 -13.37 8.75 -8.90
C MET A 194 -13.39 7.65 -9.98
N ALA A 195 -14.58 7.29 -10.47
CA ALA A 195 -14.75 6.25 -11.49
C ALA A 195 -13.98 6.57 -12.79
N GLU A 196 -13.82 7.85 -13.10
CA GLU A 196 -13.20 8.34 -14.34
C GLU A 196 -11.69 8.65 -14.21
N VAL A 197 -11.08 8.48 -13.03
CA VAL A 197 -9.65 8.81 -12.81
C VAL A 197 -8.75 7.88 -13.64
N PRO A 198 -8.07 8.35 -14.71
CA PRO A 198 -7.46 7.44 -15.69
C PRO A 198 -6.44 6.47 -15.08
N HIS A 199 -5.58 6.97 -14.19
CA HIS A 199 -4.47 6.24 -13.59
C HIS A 199 -4.82 5.42 -12.35
N LEU A 200 -6.08 5.45 -11.90
CA LEU A 200 -6.53 4.63 -10.77
C LEU A 200 -6.72 3.18 -11.21
N ALA A 201 -6.22 2.23 -10.39
CA ALA A 201 -6.41 0.80 -10.65
C ALA A 201 -7.90 0.45 -10.79
N ASP A 202 -8.26 -0.34 -11.81
CA ASP A 202 -9.65 -0.69 -12.13
C ASP A 202 -10.40 -1.36 -10.97
N GLY A 203 -9.68 -2.10 -10.12
CA GLY A 203 -10.25 -2.69 -8.91
C GLY A 203 -10.87 -1.65 -7.98
N TRP A 204 -10.27 -0.46 -7.87
CA TRP A 204 -10.76 0.63 -7.07
C TRP A 204 -11.88 1.40 -7.77
N LYS A 205 -11.77 1.66 -9.08
CA LYS A 205 -12.87 2.25 -9.88
C LYS A 205 -14.16 1.45 -9.76
N ARG A 206 -14.07 0.11 -9.74
CA ARG A 206 -15.23 -0.78 -9.57
C ARG A 206 -15.96 -0.60 -8.25
N TYR A 207 -15.33 -0.11 -7.17
CA TYR A 207 -16.06 0.24 -5.96
C TYR A 207 -16.96 1.46 -6.20
N ALA A 208 -16.42 2.50 -6.83
CA ALA A 208 -17.18 3.70 -7.16
C ALA A 208 -18.37 3.39 -8.08
N VAL A 209 -18.14 2.67 -9.18
CA VAL A 209 -19.18 2.27 -10.13
C VAL A 209 -20.29 1.46 -9.45
N ARG A 210 -19.94 0.40 -8.68
CA ARG A 210 -20.95 -0.43 -8.01
C ARG A 210 -21.76 0.33 -6.96
N ARG A 211 -21.14 1.28 -6.26
CA ARG A 211 -21.83 2.13 -5.28
C ARG A 211 -22.79 3.12 -5.95
N LEU A 212 -22.44 3.64 -7.13
CA LEU A 212 -23.34 4.46 -7.95
C LEU A 212 -24.54 3.66 -8.46
N GLU A 213 -24.31 2.45 -8.95
CA GLU A 213 -25.36 1.55 -9.47
C GLU A 213 -26.31 1.07 -8.37
N ASN A 214 -25.75 0.54 -7.27
CA ASN A 214 -26.52 -0.20 -6.27
C ASN A 214 -26.86 0.62 -5.03
N ARG A 215 -26.31 1.85 -4.91
CA ARG A 215 -26.48 2.76 -3.77
C ARG A 215 -26.15 2.14 -2.41
N LYS A 216 -25.22 1.19 -2.39
CA LYS A 216 -24.83 0.41 -1.21
C LYS A 216 -23.32 0.30 -1.13
N VAL A 217 -22.82 0.29 0.10
CA VAL A 217 -21.43 -0.05 0.41
C VAL A 217 -21.32 -1.56 0.54
N GLU A 218 -20.31 -2.12 -0.10
CA GLU A 218 -19.90 -3.52 0.03
C GLU A 218 -19.48 -3.87 1.46
N ASP A 219 -19.66 -5.14 1.83
CA ASP A 219 -19.17 -5.64 3.12
C ASP A 219 -17.65 -5.83 3.10
N TRP A 220 -16.99 -5.31 4.14
CA TRP A 220 -15.55 -5.41 4.34
C TRP A 220 -15.14 -6.47 5.36
N SER A 221 -16.10 -7.10 6.03
CA SER A 221 -15.87 -7.99 7.18
C SER A 221 -14.96 -9.16 6.83
N SER A 222 -15.18 -9.84 5.70
CA SER A 222 -14.33 -10.96 5.30
C SER A 222 -12.85 -10.54 5.07
N ARG A 223 -12.62 -9.35 4.50
CA ARG A 223 -11.25 -8.83 4.31
C ARG A 223 -10.58 -8.47 5.64
N LEU A 224 -11.32 -7.85 6.56
CA LEU A 224 -10.78 -7.29 7.80
C LEU A 224 -10.66 -8.31 8.92
N GLU A 225 -11.56 -9.30 8.97
CA GLU A 225 -11.64 -10.32 10.02
C GLU A 225 -11.17 -11.71 9.56
N GLY A 226 -11.09 -11.93 8.24
CA GLY A 226 -10.71 -13.22 7.66
C GLY A 226 -11.74 -14.32 7.93
N LYS A 227 -13.01 -13.94 8.11
CA LYS A 227 -14.14 -14.86 8.24
C LYS A 227 -14.76 -15.17 6.88
#